data_AF-H0HQB0-F1
#
_entry.id   AF-H0HQB0-F1
#
_cell.length_a   1.000
_cell.length_b   1.000
_cell.length_c   1.000
_cell.angle_alpha   90.00
_cell.angle_beta   90.00
_cell.angle_gamma   90.00
#
_symmetry.space_group_name_H-M   'P 1'
#
loop_
_entity.id
_entity.type
_entity.pdbx_description
1 polymer ?
#
loop_
_entity_poly.entity_id
_entity_poly.type
_entity_poly.pdbx_seq_one_letter_code
_entity_poly.pdbx_strand_id
1 'polypeptide(L)'
;MIFDINKALSLPDIRNMVAKRDGVLKRFGPLFRDPARLTRQDYLDFLSFKHNHHWSGLERLGRRAADDMNNLRSALTTLVDEALPLSERFDTAVAQINGVGSATLTPILLVAYDDRYGVWNGTSEPEMRDRGLWPSFPHGATQGEKYELINARLVDLARDCGIDLWTLDALWWADKLERQNAGHYKDAWFKAVWQMATQAELTAKQANGQTVDRIVKNKDLRLSKEALITHLKELLDETGHRCAITGLALQADGPDDQLHPSLDRIDSNGHYEAGNLQVVARFINFWKQAIPDAEFRRQLAMVRGE
;
A
#
# COMPACT_ATOMS: atom_id res chain seq x y z
N MET A 1 20.16 0.30 11.72
CA MET A 1 19.07 -0.55 12.22
C MET A 1 17.82 -0.17 11.44
N ILE A 2 17.12 -1.14 10.84
CA ILE A 2 15.95 -0.87 9.97
C ILE A 2 14.79 -0.28 10.78
N PHE A 3 14.67 -0.65 12.05
CA PHE A 3 13.74 -0.06 13.01
C PHE A 3 14.49 0.45 14.23
N ASP A 4 14.03 1.57 14.80
CA ASP A 4 14.34 1.92 16.19
C ASP A 4 13.33 1.20 17.10
N ILE A 5 13.65 -0.03 17.48
CA ILE A 5 12.74 -0.93 18.20
C ILE A 5 12.35 -0.34 19.56
N ASN A 6 13.31 0.21 20.30
CA ASN A 6 13.05 0.80 21.61
C ASN A 6 12.08 1.99 21.52
N LYS A 7 12.29 2.84 20.52
CA LYS A 7 11.39 3.96 20.25
C LYS A 7 10.00 3.48 19.83
N ALA A 8 9.91 2.52 18.91
CA ALA A 8 8.63 1.99 18.45
C ALA A 8 7.83 1.34 19.59
N LEU A 9 8.48 0.55 20.46
CA LEU A 9 7.85 -0.07 21.63
C LEU A 9 7.48 0.94 22.73
N SER A 10 7.99 2.18 22.67
CA SER A 10 7.54 3.26 23.57
C SER A 10 6.16 3.80 23.19
N LEU A 11 5.71 3.60 21.95
CA LEU A 11 4.39 4.02 21.49
C LEU A 11 3.30 3.15 22.13
N PRO A 12 2.31 3.74 22.83
CA PRO A 12 1.29 2.97 23.55
C PRO A 12 0.54 1.96 22.67
N ASP A 13 0.19 2.34 21.43
CA ASP A 13 -0.55 1.49 20.51
C ASP A 13 0.26 0.27 20.06
N ILE A 14 1.53 0.47 19.69
CA ILE A 14 2.44 -0.63 19.32
C ILE A 14 2.66 -1.56 20.50
N ARG A 15 2.97 -1.01 21.67
CA ARG A 15 3.13 -1.79 22.89
C ARG A 15 1.88 -2.60 23.22
N ASN A 16 0.69 -2.03 23.05
CA ASN A 16 -0.57 -2.72 23.26
C ASN A 16 -0.76 -3.86 22.24
N MET A 17 -0.47 -3.64 20.96
CA MET A 17 -0.54 -4.67 19.92
C MET A 17 0.39 -5.85 20.22
N VAL A 18 1.65 -5.57 20.60
CA VAL A 18 2.63 -6.60 20.98
C VAL A 18 2.18 -7.35 22.24
N ALA A 19 1.69 -6.65 23.26
CA ALA A 19 1.23 -7.26 24.51
C ALA A 19 0.00 -8.19 24.34
N LYS A 20 -0.76 -8.05 23.25
CA LYS A 20 -1.91 -8.93 22.96
C LYS A 20 -1.53 -10.22 22.25
N ARG A 21 -0.30 -10.35 21.74
CA ARG A 21 0.19 -11.50 20.95
C ARG A 21 -0.21 -12.83 21.56
N ASP A 22 0.28 -13.14 22.75
CA ASP A 22 0.11 -14.47 23.35
C ASP A 22 -1.36 -14.84 23.58
N GLY A 23 -2.21 -13.86 23.90
CA GLY A 23 -3.65 -14.07 24.05
C GLY A 23 -4.34 -14.41 22.73
N VAL A 24 -3.95 -13.73 21.65
CA VAL A 24 -4.48 -13.97 20.30
C VAL A 24 -4.00 -15.31 19.78
N LEU A 25 -2.70 -15.61 19.87
CA LEU A 25 -2.10 -16.88 19.45
C LEU A 25 -2.72 -18.07 20.21
N LYS A 26 -2.89 -17.93 21.54
CA LYS A 26 -3.53 -18.97 22.36
C LYS A 26 -4.96 -19.24 21.94
N ARG A 27 -5.72 -18.21 21.54
CA ARG A 27 -7.12 -18.34 21.13
C ARG A 27 -7.26 -18.90 19.72
N PHE A 28 -6.59 -18.31 18.76
CA PHE A 28 -6.81 -18.58 17.34
C PHE A 28 -5.85 -19.59 16.74
N GLY A 29 -4.65 -19.74 17.29
CA GLY A 29 -3.64 -20.65 16.75
C GLY A 29 -4.12 -22.11 16.66
N PRO A 30 -4.69 -22.70 17.72
CA PRO A 30 -5.24 -24.06 17.62
C PRO A 30 -6.37 -24.20 16.60
N LEU A 31 -7.20 -23.17 16.42
CA LEU A 31 -8.32 -23.18 15.49
C LEU A 31 -7.86 -23.18 14.03
N PHE A 32 -6.81 -22.41 13.72
CA PHE A 32 -6.25 -22.36 12.38
C PHE A 32 -5.22 -23.47 12.10
N ARG A 33 -4.69 -24.14 13.13
CA ARG A 33 -3.92 -25.40 12.95
C ARG A 33 -4.80 -26.62 12.69
N ASP A 34 -6.08 -26.57 13.07
CA ASP A 34 -7.08 -27.59 12.74
C ASP A 34 -8.34 -26.95 12.10
N PRO A 35 -8.24 -26.41 10.87
CA PRO A 35 -9.35 -25.69 10.24
C PRO A 35 -10.58 -26.55 10.03
N ALA A 36 -10.46 -27.88 9.98
CA ALA A 36 -11.59 -28.80 9.83
C ALA A 36 -12.67 -28.61 10.92
N ARG A 37 -12.27 -28.16 12.12
CA ARG A 37 -13.17 -27.88 13.25
C ARG A 37 -13.61 -26.42 13.37
N LEU A 38 -13.08 -25.52 12.52
CA LEU A 38 -13.33 -24.09 12.59
C LEU A 38 -14.83 -23.80 12.46
N THR A 39 -15.43 -23.15 13.45
CA THR A 39 -16.82 -22.71 13.35
C THR A 39 -16.92 -21.38 12.60
N ARG A 40 -18.13 -21.05 12.12
CA ARG A 40 -18.39 -19.74 11.52
C ARG A 40 -18.08 -18.61 12.50
N GLN A 41 -18.44 -18.77 13.77
CA GLN A 41 -18.21 -17.75 14.78
C GLN A 41 -16.72 -17.57 15.07
N ASP A 42 -15.95 -18.66 15.12
CA ASP A 42 -14.49 -18.60 15.31
C ASP A 42 -13.82 -17.73 14.24
N TYR A 43 -14.18 -17.96 12.97
CA TYR A 43 -13.66 -17.20 11.85
C TYR A 43 -14.08 -15.73 11.91
N LEU A 44 -15.35 -15.44 12.19
CA LEU A 44 -15.85 -14.07 12.31
C LEU A 44 -15.22 -13.32 13.49
N ASP A 45 -14.99 -14.02 14.60
CA ASP A 45 -14.28 -13.46 15.74
C ASP A 45 -12.86 -13.10 15.36
N PHE A 46 -12.15 -13.95 14.61
CA PHE A 46 -10.82 -13.63 14.10
C PHE A 46 -10.83 -12.38 13.19
N LEU A 47 -11.82 -12.22 12.32
CA LEU A 47 -11.89 -11.02 11.46
C LEU A 47 -12.15 -9.74 12.25
N SER A 48 -12.70 -9.83 13.46
CA SER A 48 -13.03 -8.68 14.29
C SER A 48 -11.80 -8.13 15.01
N PHE A 49 -11.53 -6.84 14.82
CA PHE A 49 -10.46 -6.13 15.54
C PHE A 49 -10.62 -6.23 17.07
N LYS A 50 -11.87 -6.34 17.56
CA LYS A 50 -12.19 -6.54 18.98
C LYS A 50 -11.51 -7.78 19.56
N HIS A 51 -11.23 -8.78 18.74
CA HIS A 51 -10.69 -10.07 19.17
C HIS A 51 -9.30 -10.37 18.63
N ASN A 52 -8.97 -9.95 17.40
CA ASN A 52 -7.62 -10.14 16.86
C ASN A 52 -6.61 -9.09 17.35
N HIS A 53 -7.09 -7.93 17.84
CA HIS A 53 -6.27 -6.85 18.41
C HIS A 53 -5.13 -6.29 17.53
N HIS A 54 -5.10 -6.62 16.23
CA HIS A 54 -3.98 -6.29 15.36
C HIS A 54 -4.44 -5.80 13.97
N TRP A 55 -5.36 -6.52 13.33
CA TRP A 55 -5.78 -6.27 11.96
C TRP A 55 -7.19 -5.68 11.90
N SER A 56 -7.28 -4.41 11.51
CA SER A 56 -8.54 -3.72 11.27
C SER A 56 -9.05 -3.97 9.85
N GLY A 57 -10.38 -4.04 9.67
CA GLY A 57 -11.01 -4.02 8.34
C GLY A 57 -11.04 -5.37 7.60
N LEU A 58 -10.51 -6.45 8.20
CA LEU A 58 -10.60 -7.81 7.63
C LEU A 58 -12.04 -8.22 7.33
N GLU A 59 -12.96 -7.77 8.18
CA GLU A 59 -14.39 -8.06 8.09
C GLU A 59 -15.09 -7.50 6.85
N ARG A 60 -14.56 -6.46 6.19
CA ARG A 60 -15.19 -5.81 5.04
C ARG A 60 -15.30 -6.74 3.83
N LEU A 61 -14.26 -7.54 3.61
CA LEU A 61 -14.17 -8.47 2.47
C LEU A 61 -14.20 -9.93 2.94
N GLY A 62 -13.60 -10.23 4.10
CA GLY A 62 -13.47 -11.60 4.60
C GLY A 62 -14.77 -12.24 5.07
N ARG A 63 -15.80 -11.46 5.45
CA ARG A 63 -17.07 -12.04 5.95
C ARG A 63 -17.74 -12.98 4.94
N ARG A 64 -17.61 -12.70 3.63
CA ARG A 64 -18.24 -13.52 2.57
C ARG A 64 -17.67 -14.93 2.48
N ALA A 65 -16.41 -15.13 2.90
CA ALA A 65 -15.82 -16.46 2.94
C ALA A 65 -16.53 -17.39 3.93
N ALA A 66 -17.16 -16.84 4.97
CA ALA A 66 -17.95 -17.59 5.95
C ALA A 66 -19.38 -17.94 5.45
N ASP A 67 -19.73 -17.62 4.21
CA ASP A 67 -20.99 -18.03 3.59
C ASP A 67 -20.93 -19.49 3.11
N ASP A 68 -19.73 -19.99 2.77
CA ASP A 68 -19.46 -21.41 2.51
C ASP A 68 -18.34 -21.93 3.42
N MET A 69 -18.74 -22.38 4.62
CA MET A 69 -17.81 -22.92 5.60
C MET A 69 -17.12 -24.20 5.15
N ASN A 70 -17.73 -25.01 4.28
CA ASN A 70 -17.09 -26.24 3.82
C ASN A 70 -15.91 -25.91 2.90
N ASN A 71 -16.13 -25.01 1.94
CA ASN A 71 -15.06 -24.51 1.08
C ASN A 71 -14.00 -23.76 1.88
N LEU A 72 -14.39 -22.89 2.82
CA LEU A 72 -13.43 -22.17 3.67
C LEU A 72 -12.55 -23.13 4.48
N ARG A 73 -13.13 -24.14 5.13
CA ARG A 73 -12.36 -25.15 5.89
C ARG A 73 -11.42 -25.94 5.00
N SER A 74 -11.89 -26.36 3.83
CA SER A 74 -11.08 -27.08 2.85
C SER A 74 -9.87 -26.24 2.41
N ALA A 75 -10.12 -25.00 1.98
CA ALA A 75 -9.08 -24.09 1.51
C ALA A 75 -8.06 -23.74 2.61
N LEU A 76 -8.53 -23.49 3.84
CA LEU A 76 -7.64 -23.23 4.98
C LEU A 76 -6.88 -24.48 5.41
N THR A 77 -7.46 -25.67 5.31
CA THR A 77 -6.75 -26.94 5.58
C THR A 77 -5.58 -27.09 4.61
N THR A 78 -5.79 -26.82 3.32
CA THR A 78 -4.70 -26.78 2.33
C THR A 78 -3.67 -25.71 2.66
N LEU A 79 -4.11 -24.50 3.05
CA LEU A 79 -3.23 -23.38 3.35
C LEU A 79 -2.20 -23.71 4.45
N VAL A 80 -2.63 -24.41 5.50
CA VAL A 80 -1.82 -24.69 6.70
C VAL A 80 -1.10 -26.03 6.68
N ASP A 81 -1.19 -26.77 5.57
CA ASP A 81 -0.55 -28.09 5.41
C ASP A 81 0.96 -27.96 5.15
N GLU A 82 1.78 -28.05 6.19
CA GLU A 82 3.23 -27.89 6.10
C GLU A 82 3.93 -28.96 5.23
N ALA A 83 3.24 -30.01 4.77
CA ALA A 83 3.80 -30.99 3.84
C ALA A 83 3.82 -30.51 2.37
N LEU A 84 3.08 -29.46 2.04
CA LEU A 84 3.01 -28.89 0.69
C LEU A 84 3.87 -27.63 0.55
N PRO A 85 4.36 -27.29 -0.65
CA PRO A 85 5.06 -26.04 -0.91
C PRO A 85 4.20 -24.81 -0.55
N LEU A 86 4.81 -23.77 0.02
CA LEU A 86 4.09 -22.58 0.47
C LEU A 86 3.35 -21.89 -0.69
N SER A 87 4.03 -21.77 -1.83
CA SER A 87 3.46 -21.16 -3.03
C SER A 87 2.18 -21.87 -3.50
N GLU A 88 2.21 -23.19 -3.65
CA GLU A 88 1.08 -24.01 -4.10
C GLU A 88 -0.13 -23.90 -3.16
N ARG A 89 0.11 -23.98 -1.84
CA ARG A 89 -0.94 -23.86 -0.83
C ARG A 89 -1.61 -22.50 -0.85
N PHE A 90 -0.80 -21.46 -0.98
CA PHE A 90 -1.28 -20.09 -0.97
C PHE A 90 -2.10 -19.79 -2.23
N ASP A 91 -1.62 -20.19 -3.41
CA ASP A 91 -2.37 -20.03 -4.67
C ASP A 91 -3.69 -20.81 -4.63
N THR A 92 -3.68 -22.03 -4.09
CA THR A 92 -4.90 -22.83 -3.93
C THR A 92 -5.91 -22.12 -3.04
N ALA A 93 -5.49 -21.58 -1.88
CA ALA A 93 -6.38 -20.87 -0.97
C ALA A 93 -6.94 -19.58 -1.59
N VAL A 94 -6.10 -18.81 -2.31
CA VAL A 94 -6.53 -17.59 -3.02
C VAL A 94 -7.55 -17.90 -4.12
N ALA A 95 -7.36 -19.01 -4.85
CA ALA A 95 -8.28 -19.42 -5.91
C ALA A 95 -9.63 -19.92 -5.36
N GLN A 96 -9.64 -20.55 -4.19
CA GLN A 96 -10.85 -21.15 -3.61
C GLN A 96 -11.68 -20.15 -2.81
N ILE A 97 -11.08 -19.16 -2.16
CA ILE A 97 -11.78 -18.28 -1.22
C ILE A 97 -12.06 -16.90 -1.84
N ASN A 98 -13.30 -16.68 -2.28
CA ASN A 98 -13.74 -15.38 -2.77
C ASN A 98 -13.67 -14.29 -1.70
N GLY A 99 -13.06 -13.14 -2.04
CA GLY A 99 -12.98 -11.97 -1.17
C GLY A 99 -11.88 -12.05 -0.11
N VAL A 100 -11.03 -13.08 -0.13
CA VAL A 100 -9.94 -13.27 0.83
C VAL A 100 -8.62 -13.33 0.08
N GLY A 101 -7.79 -12.31 0.29
CA GLY A 101 -6.44 -12.22 -0.29
C GLY A 101 -5.34 -12.31 0.77
N SER A 102 -4.13 -11.91 0.39
CA SER A 102 -2.95 -11.92 1.27
C SER A 102 -3.17 -11.22 2.61
N ALA A 103 -3.89 -10.09 2.60
CA ALA A 103 -4.20 -9.31 3.80
C ALA A 103 -5.02 -10.05 4.86
N THR A 104 -5.64 -11.18 4.52
CA THR A 104 -6.37 -12.04 5.47
C THR A 104 -5.72 -13.41 5.62
N LEU A 105 -5.21 -14.02 4.54
CA LEU A 105 -4.58 -15.34 4.59
C LEU A 105 -3.25 -15.34 5.36
N THR A 106 -2.44 -14.28 5.21
CA THR A 106 -1.13 -14.22 5.87
C THR A 106 -1.23 -13.95 7.38
N PRO A 107 -2.19 -13.13 7.89
CA PRO A 107 -2.53 -13.15 9.32
C PRO A 107 -2.97 -14.51 9.85
N ILE A 108 -3.77 -15.27 9.09
CA ILE A 108 -4.20 -16.63 9.48
C ILE A 108 -2.98 -17.55 9.63
N LEU A 109 -2.07 -17.52 8.66
CA LEU A 109 -0.81 -18.26 8.71
C LEU A 109 0.05 -17.87 9.91
N LEU A 110 0.20 -16.57 10.18
CA LEU A 110 0.95 -16.08 11.35
C LEU A 110 0.36 -16.59 12.67
N VAL A 111 -0.97 -16.55 12.84
CA VAL A 111 -1.55 -17.05 14.10
C VAL A 111 -1.50 -18.57 14.21
N ALA A 112 -1.52 -19.29 13.09
CA ALA A 112 -1.38 -20.75 13.08
C ALA A 112 0.05 -21.17 13.46
N TYR A 113 1.05 -20.50 12.88
CA TYR A 113 2.48 -20.75 13.10
C TYR A 113 3.24 -19.41 13.19
N ASP A 114 3.49 -18.96 14.42
CA ASP A 114 3.98 -17.61 14.75
C ASP A 114 5.47 -17.40 14.47
N ASP A 115 6.19 -18.46 14.12
CA ASP A 115 7.62 -18.50 13.83
C ASP A 115 7.96 -18.60 12.33
N ARG A 116 6.96 -18.79 11.46
CA ARG A 116 7.17 -19.13 10.03
C ARG A 116 6.64 -18.12 9.04
N TYR A 117 5.59 -17.38 9.39
CA TYR A 117 4.79 -16.63 8.42
C TYR A 117 4.63 -15.16 8.79
N GLY A 118 5.31 -14.29 8.04
CA GLY A 118 5.15 -12.85 8.12
C GLY A 118 3.91 -12.36 7.37
N VAL A 119 3.34 -11.25 7.81
CA VAL A 119 2.11 -10.70 7.23
C VAL A 119 2.40 -9.86 5.98
N TRP A 120 1.78 -10.23 4.86
CA TRP A 120 1.73 -9.42 3.64
C TRP A 120 0.36 -8.74 3.51
N ASN A 121 0.32 -7.43 3.76
CA ASN A 121 -0.87 -6.61 3.69
C ASN A 121 -0.56 -5.20 3.17
N GLY A 122 -1.59 -4.34 3.13
CA GLY A 122 -1.45 -2.95 2.67
C GLY A 122 -0.65 -2.02 3.60
N THR A 123 -0.15 -2.51 4.73
CA THR A 123 0.77 -1.80 5.62
C THR A 123 2.21 -2.30 5.41
N SER A 124 2.44 -3.61 5.42
CA SER A 124 3.78 -4.17 5.27
C SER A 124 4.37 -3.95 3.89
N GLU A 125 3.58 -4.10 2.82
CA GLU A 125 4.08 -3.89 1.46
C GLU A 125 4.67 -2.49 1.19
N PRO A 126 3.94 -1.38 1.42
CA PRO A 126 4.51 -0.06 1.17
C PRO A 126 5.72 0.24 2.06
N GLU A 127 5.72 -0.19 3.32
CA GLU A 127 6.85 0.03 4.23
C GLU A 127 8.08 -0.79 3.81
N MET A 128 7.91 -2.04 3.35
CA MET A 128 9.01 -2.82 2.76
C MET A 128 9.56 -2.16 1.49
N ARG A 129 8.69 -1.59 0.64
CA ARG A 129 9.11 -0.88 -0.58
C ARG A 129 9.90 0.39 -0.26
N ASP A 130 9.37 1.23 0.64
CA ASP A 130 10.01 2.49 1.03
C ASP A 130 11.37 2.25 1.70
N ARG A 131 11.56 1.11 2.37
CA ARG A 131 12.82 0.71 3.01
C ARG A 131 13.76 -0.11 2.12
N GLY A 132 13.41 -0.35 0.86
CA GLY A 132 14.22 -1.15 -0.07
C GLY A 132 14.31 -2.65 0.26
N LEU A 133 13.36 -3.17 1.03
CA LEU A 133 13.28 -4.57 1.47
C LEU A 133 12.39 -5.43 0.56
N TRP A 134 11.65 -4.79 -0.34
CA TRP A 134 10.72 -5.46 -1.23
C TRP A 134 11.47 -6.33 -2.26
N PRO A 135 11.19 -7.65 -2.34
CA PRO A 135 11.92 -8.54 -3.25
C PRO A 135 11.57 -8.29 -4.72
N SER A 136 12.48 -8.69 -5.61
CA SER A 136 12.20 -8.84 -7.04
C SER A 136 11.46 -10.15 -7.31
N PHE A 137 10.55 -10.15 -8.28
CA PHE A 137 9.79 -11.34 -8.66
C PHE A 137 10.11 -11.76 -10.09
N PRO A 138 10.12 -13.07 -10.39
CA PRO A 138 10.12 -13.58 -11.76
C PRO A 138 8.93 -13.04 -12.56
N HIS A 139 9.10 -12.93 -13.88
CA HIS A 139 7.99 -12.59 -14.76
C HIS A 139 6.91 -13.68 -14.69
N GLY A 140 5.65 -13.26 -14.57
CA GLY A 140 4.52 -14.19 -14.48
C GLY A 140 4.33 -14.85 -13.11
N ALA A 141 5.09 -14.45 -12.08
CA ALA A 141 5.00 -15.07 -10.76
C ALA A 141 3.58 -15.04 -10.18
N THR A 142 3.14 -16.16 -9.63
CA THR A 142 1.85 -16.33 -8.97
C THR A 142 1.78 -15.56 -7.64
N GLN A 143 0.62 -15.55 -6.98
CA GLN A 143 0.50 -14.90 -5.67
C GLN A 143 1.25 -15.68 -4.59
N GLY A 144 1.25 -17.00 -4.67
CA GLY A 144 1.99 -17.89 -3.80
C GLY A 144 3.50 -17.74 -3.95
N GLU A 145 4.02 -17.73 -5.18
CA GLU A 145 5.46 -17.51 -5.43
C GLU A 145 5.93 -16.14 -4.93
N LYS A 146 5.11 -15.10 -5.12
CA LYS A 146 5.40 -13.78 -4.53
C LYS A 146 5.42 -13.84 -3.02
N TYR A 147 4.41 -14.47 -2.42
CA TYR A 147 4.32 -14.55 -0.96
C TYR A 147 5.49 -15.35 -0.37
N GLU A 148 5.94 -16.42 -1.00
CA GLU A 148 7.10 -17.18 -0.54
C GLU A 148 8.37 -16.32 -0.48
N LEU A 149 8.64 -15.52 -1.53
CA LEU A 149 9.76 -14.59 -1.55
C LEU A 149 9.62 -13.44 -0.55
N ILE A 150 8.40 -12.90 -0.37
CA ILE A 150 8.10 -11.87 0.63
C ILE A 150 8.30 -12.43 2.04
N ASN A 151 7.78 -13.63 2.31
CA ASN A 151 7.84 -14.28 3.60
C ASN A 151 9.28 -14.56 4.01
N ALA A 152 10.11 -15.07 3.10
CA ALA A 152 11.53 -15.26 3.34
C ALA A 152 12.20 -13.95 3.81
N ARG A 153 11.89 -12.82 3.16
CA ARG A 153 12.42 -11.50 3.57
C ARG A 153 11.90 -11.03 4.93
N LEU A 154 10.63 -11.29 5.25
CA LEU A 154 10.06 -10.95 6.55
C LEU A 154 10.69 -11.78 7.68
N VAL A 155 10.90 -13.08 7.44
CA VAL A 155 11.57 -13.99 8.39
C VAL A 155 13.03 -13.59 8.63
N ASP A 156 13.77 -13.29 7.56
CA ASP A 156 15.15 -12.80 7.68
C ASP A 156 15.20 -11.48 8.45
N LEU A 157 14.29 -10.55 8.14
CA LEU A 157 14.21 -9.26 8.82
C LEU A 157 13.88 -9.40 10.31
N ALA A 158 12.94 -10.27 10.67
CA ALA A 158 12.59 -10.55 12.06
C ALA A 158 13.81 -11.11 12.83
N ARG A 159 14.52 -12.06 12.21
CA ARG A 159 15.75 -12.65 12.75
C ARG A 159 16.85 -11.60 12.94
N ASP A 160 17.11 -10.78 11.94
CA ASP A 160 18.15 -9.74 11.96
C ASP A 160 17.85 -8.65 13.01
N CYS A 161 16.56 -8.37 13.25
CA CYS A 161 16.12 -7.45 14.28
C CYS A 161 16.02 -8.08 15.68
N GLY A 162 16.11 -9.41 15.81
CA GLY A 162 15.96 -10.13 17.07
C GLY A 162 14.54 -10.06 17.66
N ILE A 163 13.52 -10.02 16.80
CA ILE A 163 12.10 -9.93 17.19
C ILE A 163 11.28 -11.05 16.53
N ASP A 164 10.08 -11.31 17.06
CA ASP A 164 9.13 -12.22 16.44
C ASP A 164 8.33 -11.56 15.29
N LEU A 165 7.67 -12.38 14.46
CA LEU A 165 6.94 -11.92 13.27
C LEU A 165 5.67 -11.12 13.60
N TRP A 166 5.04 -11.36 14.75
CA TRP A 166 3.92 -10.54 15.22
C TRP A 166 4.40 -9.14 15.61
N THR A 167 5.52 -9.07 16.32
CA THR A 167 6.17 -7.80 16.68
C THR A 167 6.60 -7.06 15.42
N LEU A 168 7.18 -7.76 14.44
CA LEU A 168 7.51 -7.16 13.14
C LEU A 168 6.27 -6.56 12.45
N ASP A 169 5.13 -7.27 12.44
CA ASP A 169 3.89 -6.74 11.84
C ASP A 169 3.38 -5.50 12.57
N ALA A 170 3.50 -5.47 13.91
CA ALA A 170 3.20 -4.28 14.69
C ALA A 170 4.14 -3.12 14.34
N LEU A 171 5.45 -3.37 14.17
CA LEU A 171 6.43 -2.32 13.89
C LEU A 171 6.18 -1.59 12.56
N TRP A 172 5.53 -2.21 11.57
CA TRP A 172 5.11 -1.50 10.35
C TRP A 172 4.17 -0.32 10.65
N TRP A 173 3.47 -0.35 11.79
CA TRP A 173 2.62 0.75 12.23
C TRP A 173 3.38 1.87 12.95
N ALA A 174 4.62 1.66 13.40
CA ALA A 174 5.35 2.63 14.20
C ALA A 174 5.54 3.96 13.45
N ASP A 175 6.12 3.91 12.24
CA ASP A 175 6.28 5.11 11.41
C ASP A 175 4.93 5.74 11.03
N LYS A 176 3.89 4.92 10.83
CA LYS A 176 2.54 5.41 10.51
C LYS A 176 1.92 6.15 11.70
N LEU A 177 2.07 5.62 12.92
CA LEU A 177 1.58 6.22 14.16
C LEU A 177 2.42 7.42 14.59
N GLU A 178 3.73 7.42 14.38
CA GLU A 178 4.58 8.59 14.59
C GLU A 178 4.15 9.75 13.69
N ARG A 179 3.88 9.47 12.40
CA ARG A 179 3.32 10.46 11.47
C ARG A 179 1.97 11.00 11.95
N GLN A 180 1.11 10.14 12.52
CA GLN A 180 -0.20 10.56 13.05
C GLN A 180 -0.09 11.37 14.36
N ASN A 181 0.78 10.98 15.28
CA ASN A 181 0.95 11.61 16.60
C ASN A 181 1.75 12.92 16.55
N ALA A 182 2.63 13.10 15.56
CA ALA A 182 3.37 14.34 15.35
C ALA A 182 2.51 15.49 14.77
N GLY A 183 1.18 15.33 14.68
CA GLY A 183 0.30 16.35 14.11
C GLY A 183 0.43 16.50 12.59
N HIS A 184 1.20 15.64 11.91
CA HIS A 184 1.20 15.52 10.46
C HIS A 184 -0.06 14.76 10.01
N TYR A 185 -1.20 15.45 10.12
CA TYR A 185 -2.46 14.94 9.61
C TYR A 185 -2.30 14.63 8.12
N LYS A 186 -2.53 13.36 7.73
CA LYS A 186 -2.77 13.05 6.32
C LYS A 186 -4.21 13.43 5.99
N ASP A 187 -4.49 14.72 5.95
CA ASP A 187 -5.71 15.23 5.35
C ASP A 187 -5.81 14.75 3.88
N ALA A 188 -6.94 15.02 3.25
CA ALA A 188 -7.13 14.66 1.84
C ALA A 188 -5.97 15.17 0.97
N TRP A 189 -5.44 16.35 1.29
CA TRP A 189 -4.34 16.99 0.58
C TRP A 189 -3.02 16.26 0.70
N PHE A 190 -2.67 15.78 1.89
CA PHE A 190 -1.48 14.94 2.04
C PHE A 190 -1.58 13.69 1.15
N LYS A 191 -2.73 13.00 1.17
CA LYS A 191 -2.89 11.76 0.38
C LYS A 191 -2.77 12.06 -1.11
N ALA A 192 -3.37 13.16 -1.56
CA ALA A 192 -3.26 13.65 -2.93
C ALA A 192 -1.80 13.97 -3.31
N VAL A 193 -1.07 14.71 -2.47
CA VAL A 193 0.35 15.03 -2.69
C VAL A 193 1.21 13.77 -2.76
N TRP A 194 0.99 12.81 -1.86
CA TRP A 194 1.73 11.56 -1.84
C TRP A 194 1.45 10.69 -3.07
N GLN A 195 0.19 10.63 -3.52
CA GLN A 195 -0.20 9.95 -4.75
C GLN A 195 0.44 10.60 -5.98
N MET A 196 0.45 11.93 -6.05
CA MET A 196 1.13 12.67 -7.12
C MET A 196 2.62 12.37 -7.17
N ALA A 197 3.31 12.38 -6.02
CA ALA A 197 4.74 12.07 -5.93
C ALA A 197 5.03 10.62 -6.34
N THR A 198 4.23 9.67 -5.86
CA THR A 198 4.37 8.24 -6.20
C THR A 198 4.14 7.99 -7.69
N GLN A 199 3.13 8.64 -8.29
CA GLN A 199 2.86 8.52 -9.71
C GLN A 199 3.99 9.11 -10.56
N ALA A 200 4.61 10.21 -10.10
CA ALA A 200 5.77 10.81 -10.76
C ALA A 200 6.98 9.86 -10.75
N GLU A 201 7.29 9.25 -9.60
CA GLU A 201 8.36 8.26 -9.46
C GLU A 201 8.14 7.04 -10.36
N LEU A 202 6.93 6.48 -10.38
CA LEU A 202 6.58 5.35 -11.25
C LEU A 202 6.70 5.73 -12.73
N THR A 203 6.21 6.90 -13.10
CA THR A 203 6.27 7.41 -14.48
C THR A 203 7.72 7.63 -14.93
N ALA A 204 8.57 8.12 -14.03
CA ALA A 204 9.99 8.30 -14.29
C ALA A 204 10.71 6.95 -14.48
N LYS A 205 10.51 6.00 -13.56
CA LYS A 205 11.10 4.66 -13.62
C LYS A 205 10.68 3.87 -14.88
N GLN A 206 9.42 3.99 -15.30
CA GLN A 206 8.89 3.34 -16.51
C GLN A 206 9.34 4.01 -17.82
N ALA A 207 9.81 5.26 -17.77
CA ALA A 207 10.28 5.99 -18.95
C ALA A 207 11.73 5.65 -19.36
N ASN A 208 12.39 4.73 -18.66
CA ASN A 208 13.80 4.39 -18.86
C ASN A 208 14.03 3.34 -19.96
N GLY A 209 13.71 3.71 -21.21
CA GLY A 209 14.38 3.15 -22.39
C GLY A 209 13.90 1.79 -22.90
N GLN A 210 12.61 1.45 -22.75
CA GLN A 210 12.04 0.26 -23.41
C GLN A 210 11.43 0.58 -24.78
N THR A 211 11.84 -0.19 -25.79
CA THR A 211 11.33 -0.15 -27.15
C THR A 211 9.97 -0.84 -27.23
N VAL A 212 8.92 -0.04 -27.26
CA VAL A 212 7.61 -0.38 -27.82
C VAL A 212 7.33 0.71 -28.88
N ASP A 213 6.58 0.45 -29.94
CA ASP A 213 6.37 1.33 -31.14
C ASP A 213 5.72 2.73 -30.88
N ARG A 214 5.95 3.31 -29.71
CA ARG A 214 5.71 4.70 -29.35
C ARG A 214 7.03 5.26 -28.83
N ILE A 215 7.52 6.36 -29.38
CA ILE A 215 8.72 7.06 -28.85
C ILE A 215 8.44 7.45 -27.38
N VAL A 216 8.98 6.70 -26.43
CA VAL A 216 8.90 7.00 -25.00
C VAL A 216 10.04 7.96 -24.66
N LYS A 217 9.71 9.22 -24.33
CA LYS A 217 10.67 10.24 -23.90
C LYS A 217 11.31 9.81 -22.57
N ASN A 218 12.63 10.00 -22.40
CA ASN A 218 13.31 9.81 -21.12
C ASN A 218 12.78 10.82 -20.09
N LYS A 219 12.41 10.37 -18.89
CA LYS A 219 11.87 11.21 -17.81
C LYS A 219 12.56 10.88 -16.49
N ASP A 220 13.74 11.44 -16.25
CA ASP A 220 14.32 11.36 -14.90
C ASP A 220 13.54 12.19 -13.86
N LEU A 221 13.44 11.65 -12.65
CA LEU A 221 13.04 12.40 -11.47
C LEU A 221 14.31 12.91 -10.78
N ARG A 222 14.49 14.24 -10.78
CA ARG A 222 15.71 14.90 -10.27
C ARG A 222 15.56 15.40 -8.83
N LEU A 223 14.47 15.06 -8.17
CA LEU A 223 14.15 15.38 -6.79
C LEU A 223 14.03 14.08 -5.99
N SER A 224 14.46 14.07 -4.72
CA SER A 224 14.05 12.98 -3.83
C SER A 224 12.53 13.00 -3.62
N LYS A 225 11.94 11.88 -3.21
CA LYS A 225 10.50 11.80 -2.92
C LYS A 225 10.07 12.83 -1.88
N GLU A 226 10.88 13.03 -0.85
CA GLU A 226 10.66 14.00 0.22
C GLU A 226 10.73 15.43 -0.32
N ALA A 227 11.74 15.74 -1.14
CA ALA A 227 11.87 17.04 -1.79
C ALA A 227 10.69 17.33 -2.73
N LEU A 228 10.21 16.31 -3.47
CA LEU A 228 9.05 16.42 -4.33
C LEU A 228 7.77 16.66 -3.52
N ILE A 229 7.57 15.94 -2.41
CA ILE A 229 6.41 16.15 -1.52
C ILE A 229 6.41 17.59 -0.96
N THR A 230 7.56 18.09 -0.53
CA THR A 230 7.69 19.48 -0.06
C THR A 230 7.34 20.47 -1.17
N HIS A 231 7.92 20.29 -2.35
CA HIS A 231 7.68 21.19 -3.47
C HIS A 231 6.22 21.18 -3.97
N LEU A 232 5.55 20.02 -3.97
CA LEU A 232 4.13 19.93 -4.34
C LEU A 232 3.21 20.67 -3.35
N LYS A 233 3.57 20.72 -2.06
CA LYS A 233 2.83 21.50 -1.07
C LYS A 233 3.00 23.00 -1.34
N GLU A 234 4.21 23.45 -1.60
CA GLU A 234 4.50 24.84 -1.96
C GLU A 234 3.66 25.28 -3.18
N LEU A 235 3.64 24.48 -4.25
CA LEU A 235 2.83 24.77 -5.45
C LEU A 235 1.31 24.86 -5.16
N LEU A 236 0.79 24.01 -4.28
CA LEU A 236 -0.62 24.04 -3.89
C LEU A 236 -0.94 25.25 -3.01
N ASP A 237 -0.05 25.60 -2.09
CA ASP A 237 -0.22 26.76 -1.21
C ASP A 237 -0.16 28.07 -2.01
N GLU A 238 0.80 28.20 -2.93
CA GLU A 238 0.95 29.37 -3.81
C GLU A 238 -0.27 29.61 -4.70
N THR A 239 -0.89 28.52 -5.18
CA THR A 239 -2.08 28.59 -6.04
C THR A 239 -3.38 28.69 -5.25
N GLY A 240 -3.32 28.64 -3.91
CA GLY A 240 -4.51 28.61 -3.06
C GLY A 240 -5.39 27.39 -3.33
N HIS A 241 -4.76 26.23 -3.59
CA HIS A 241 -5.41 24.96 -3.91
C HIS A 241 -6.29 25.01 -5.17
N ARG A 242 -5.80 25.72 -6.20
CA ARG A 242 -6.47 25.86 -7.50
C ARG A 242 -5.63 25.27 -8.62
N CYS A 243 -6.30 24.84 -9.68
CA CYS A 243 -5.65 24.37 -10.90
C CYS A 243 -4.81 25.49 -11.51
N ALA A 244 -3.50 25.27 -11.69
CA ALA A 244 -2.57 26.28 -12.21
C ALA A 244 -2.92 26.79 -13.62
N ILE A 245 -3.64 26.00 -14.41
CA ILE A 245 -4.06 26.39 -15.77
C ILE A 245 -5.42 27.10 -15.77
N THR A 246 -6.39 26.59 -15.02
CA THR A 246 -7.79 27.03 -15.15
C THR A 246 -8.28 27.95 -14.03
N GLY A 247 -7.60 27.95 -12.88
CA GLY A 247 -8.05 28.61 -11.66
C GLY A 247 -9.18 27.89 -10.91
N LEU A 248 -9.65 26.74 -11.41
CA LEU A 248 -10.70 25.96 -10.76
C LEU A 248 -10.23 25.46 -9.39
N ALA A 249 -11.13 25.46 -8.40
CA ALA A 249 -10.85 24.88 -7.09
C ALA A 249 -10.65 23.36 -7.23
N LEU A 250 -9.52 22.88 -6.73
CA LEU A 250 -9.20 21.45 -6.75
C LEU A 250 -9.85 20.77 -5.54
N GLN A 251 -10.20 19.49 -5.70
CA GLN A 251 -10.90 18.70 -4.69
C GLN A 251 -10.04 17.48 -4.33
N ALA A 252 -9.44 17.45 -3.14
CA ALA A 252 -8.58 16.33 -2.77
C ALA A 252 -9.34 15.03 -2.44
N ASP A 253 -10.60 15.13 -1.99
CA ASP A 253 -11.48 14.01 -1.66
C ASP A 253 -12.93 14.22 -2.13
N GLY A 254 -13.14 15.13 -3.09
CA GLY A 254 -14.45 15.42 -3.64
C GLY A 254 -15.02 14.28 -4.50
N PRO A 255 -16.35 14.25 -4.71
CA PRO A 255 -17.02 13.19 -5.46
C PRO A 255 -16.70 13.19 -6.95
N ASP A 256 -16.23 14.32 -7.50
CA ASP A 256 -15.81 14.43 -8.89
C ASP A 256 -14.30 14.22 -9.00
N ASP A 257 -13.92 13.03 -9.49
CA ASP A 257 -12.52 12.64 -9.62
C ASP A 257 -11.75 13.44 -10.68
N GLN A 258 -12.45 14.14 -11.58
CA GLN A 258 -11.84 15.00 -12.59
C GLN A 258 -11.23 16.26 -11.96
N LEU A 259 -11.80 16.72 -10.84
CA LEU A 259 -11.32 17.88 -10.09
C LEU A 259 -10.23 17.56 -9.08
N HIS A 260 -9.81 16.29 -8.98
CA HIS A 260 -8.68 15.92 -8.14
C HIS A 260 -7.38 16.54 -8.67
N PRO A 261 -6.45 16.90 -7.77
CA PRO A 261 -5.14 17.42 -8.17
C PRO A 261 -4.33 16.37 -8.94
N SER A 262 -3.60 16.84 -9.94
CA SER A 262 -2.76 16.03 -10.82
C SER A 262 -1.47 16.79 -11.10
N LEU A 263 -0.34 16.09 -10.99
CA LEU A 263 0.96 16.67 -11.32
C LEU A 263 1.15 16.69 -12.83
N ASP A 264 1.41 17.87 -13.37
CA ASP A 264 1.72 18.11 -14.78
C ASP A 264 3.12 18.71 -14.93
N ARG A 265 3.75 18.42 -16.08
CA ARG A 265 5.01 19.05 -16.47
C ARG A 265 4.70 20.18 -17.44
N ILE A 266 5.21 21.37 -17.16
CA ILE A 266 5.03 22.55 -18.01
C ILE A 266 5.60 22.25 -19.41
N ASP A 267 6.85 21.81 -19.47
CA ASP A 267 7.46 21.17 -20.63
C ASP A 267 7.41 19.64 -20.52
N SER A 268 6.60 19.03 -21.38
CA SER A 268 6.44 17.58 -21.44
C SER A 268 7.69 16.83 -21.93
N ASN A 269 8.63 17.52 -22.59
CA ASN A 269 9.94 17.00 -22.98
C ASN A 269 10.97 17.05 -21.84
N GLY A 270 10.72 17.89 -20.83
CA GLY A 270 11.59 18.03 -19.66
C GLY A 270 11.40 16.95 -18.60
N HIS A 271 12.27 17.04 -17.59
CA HIS A 271 12.30 16.13 -16.43
C HIS A 271 11.33 16.57 -15.32
N TYR A 272 11.16 15.73 -14.30
CA TYR A 272 10.47 16.12 -13.07
C TYR A 272 11.47 16.88 -12.18
N GLU A 273 11.46 18.21 -12.31
CA GLU A 273 12.34 19.15 -11.59
C GLU A 273 11.56 20.41 -11.21
N ALA A 274 11.97 21.09 -10.13
CA ALA A 274 11.16 22.13 -9.49
C ALA A 274 10.68 23.26 -10.44
N GLY A 275 11.50 23.66 -11.42
CA GLY A 275 11.12 24.69 -12.39
C GLY A 275 10.17 24.23 -13.50
N ASN A 276 9.84 22.95 -13.57
CA ASN A 276 9.06 22.35 -14.66
C ASN A 276 7.75 21.71 -14.19
N LEU A 277 7.35 21.89 -12.94
CA LEU A 277 6.18 21.24 -12.35
C LEU A 277 5.07 22.22 -12.03
N GLN A 278 3.83 21.77 -12.21
CA GLN A 278 2.63 22.49 -11.78
C GLN A 278 1.54 21.49 -11.37
N VAL A 279 0.60 21.93 -10.53
CA VAL A 279 -0.56 21.12 -10.13
C VAL A 279 -1.81 21.61 -10.86
N VAL A 280 -2.47 20.70 -11.55
CA VAL A 280 -3.68 20.97 -12.36
C VAL A 280 -4.79 19.99 -12.01
N ALA A 281 -6.01 20.23 -12.48
CA ALA A 281 -7.09 19.23 -12.36
C ALA A 281 -6.80 18.01 -13.25
N ARG A 282 -7.23 16.81 -12.85
CA ARG A 282 -7.01 15.57 -13.63
C ARG A 282 -7.51 15.68 -15.07
N PHE A 283 -8.70 16.24 -15.29
CA PHE A 283 -9.21 16.40 -16.66
C PHE A 283 -8.35 17.36 -17.50
N ILE A 284 -7.76 18.38 -16.87
CA ILE A 284 -6.88 19.34 -17.56
C ILE A 284 -5.57 18.70 -17.97
N ASN A 285 -4.96 17.91 -17.08
CA ASN A 285 -3.78 17.12 -17.43
C ASN A 285 -4.08 16.17 -18.60
N PHE A 286 -5.26 15.54 -18.57
CA PHE A 286 -5.73 14.65 -19.63
C PHE A 286 -5.99 15.37 -20.96
N TRP A 287 -6.47 16.62 -20.95
CA TRP A 287 -6.68 17.41 -22.17
C TRP A 287 -5.38 17.97 -22.73
N LYS A 288 -4.49 18.48 -21.87
CA LYS A 288 -3.20 19.04 -22.30
C LYS A 288 -2.31 17.98 -22.94
N GLN A 289 -2.23 16.77 -22.37
CA GLN A 289 -1.37 15.68 -22.85
C GLN A 289 0.07 16.13 -23.20
N ALA A 290 0.40 16.18 -24.49
CA ALA A 290 1.69 16.58 -25.02
C ALA A 290 1.69 18.00 -25.62
N ILE A 291 0.56 18.70 -25.58
CA ILE A 291 0.44 20.09 -26.04
C ILE A 291 1.32 20.96 -25.13
N PRO A 292 2.19 21.83 -25.69
CA PRO A 292 2.96 22.78 -24.91
C PRO A 292 2.07 23.66 -24.04
N ASP A 293 2.45 23.89 -22.79
CA ASP A 293 1.62 24.59 -21.79
C ASP A 293 1.10 25.96 -22.28
N ALA A 294 1.98 26.76 -22.86
CA ALA A 294 1.64 28.07 -23.43
C ALA A 294 0.57 27.99 -24.53
N GLU A 295 0.67 26.98 -25.41
CA GLU A 295 -0.28 26.77 -26.49
C GLU A 295 -1.64 26.30 -25.96
N PHE A 296 -1.64 25.41 -24.96
CA PHE A 296 -2.87 24.96 -24.32
C PHE A 296 -3.59 26.12 -23.60
N ARG A 297 -2.86 26.96 -22.87
CA ARG A 297 -3.41 28.17 -22.23
C ARG A 297 -4.01 29.13 -23.25
N ARG A 298 -3.33 29.35 -24.38
CA ARG A 298 -3.84 30.16 -25.50
C ARG A 298 -5.15 29.59 -26.05
N GLN A 299 -5.22 28.29 -26.29
CA GLN A 299 -6.43 27.62 -26.79
C GLN A 299 -7.59 27.70 -25.80
N LEU A 300 -7.31 27.54 -24.51
CA LEU A 300 -8.32 27.65 -23.47
C LEU A 300 -8.86 29.09 -23.34
N ALA A 301 -8.01 30.11 -23.47
CA ALA A 301 -8.43 31.51 -23.49
C ALA A 301 -9.42 31.78 -24.64
N MET A 302 -9.14 31.26 -25.84
CA MET A 302 -10.06 31.35 -26.98
C MET A 302 -11.43 30.70 -26.69
N VAL A 303 -11.44 29.54 -26.00
CA VAL A 303 -12.70 28.88 -25.60
C VAL A 303 -13.48 29.71 -24.58
N ARG A 304 -12.78 30.46 -23.73
CA ARG A 304 -13.38 31.33 -22.69
C ARG A 304 -13.80 32.71 -23.21
N GLY A 305 -13.39 33.07 -24.42
CA GLY A 305 -13.62 34.41 -24.99
C GLY A 305 -12.73 35.50 -24.38
N GLU A 306 -11.55 35.11 -23.91
CA GLU A 306 -10.49 35.99 -23.37
C GLU A 306 -9.49 36.42 -24.45
#